data_AF-A0A098LCF5-F1
#
_entry.id   AF-A0A098LCF5-F1
#
_cell.length_a   1.000
_cell.length_b   1.000
_cell.length_c   1.000
_cell.angle_alpha   90.00
_cell.angle_beta   90.00
_cell.angle_gamma   90.00
#
_symmetry.space_group_name_H-M   'P 1'
#
loop_
_entity.id
_entity.type
_entity.pdbx_description
1 polymer ?
#
loop_
_entity_poly.entity_id
_entity_poly.type
_entity_poly.pdbx_seq_one_letter_code
_entity_poly.pdbx_strand_id
1 'polypeptide(L)'
;MTWEEYCISKKIDSKAFKEYDPLKWQELKEIFEQVHPNSFTEQKKFLINDIRRRFLLQEVVEKKSDEAIVKKVALPFMKKKE
;
A
#
# COMPACT_ATOMS: atom_id res chain seq x y z
N MET A 1 -4.27 -18.78 -2.18
CA MET A 1 -4.75 -17.59 -1.46
C MET A 1 -4.83 -16.48 -2.48
N THR A 2 -6.00 -15.90 -2.71
CA THR A 2 -6.12 -14.74 -3.62
C THR A 2 -5.69 -13.45 -2.89
N TRP A 3 -5.33 -12.40 -3.65
CA TRP A 3 -4.99 -11.09 -3.11
C TRP A 3 -6.10 -10.53 -2.20
N GLU A 4 -7.36 -10.72 -2.60
CA GLU A 4 -8.52 -10.23 -1.86
C GLU A 4 -8.70 -10.97 -0.53
N GLU A 5 -8.55 -12.31 -0.52
CA GLU A 5 -8.54 -13.10 0.72
C GLU A 5 -7.39 -12.70 1.66
N TYR A 6 -6.22 -12.41 1.10
CA TYR A 6 -5.07 -11.94 1.87
C TYR A 6 -5.35 -10.60 2.56
N CYS A 7 -5.93 -9.64 1.84
CA CYS A 7 -6.33 -8.34 2.41
C CYS A 7 -7.34 -8.50 3.55
N ILE A 8 -8.37 -9.34 3.36
CA ILE A 8 -9.38 -9.62 4.40
C ILE A 8 -8.72 -10.24 5.64
N SER A 9 -7.83 -11.21 5.45
CA SER A 9 -7.07 -11.85 6.53
C SER A 9 -6.21 -10.86 7.33
N LYS A 10 -5.75 -9.78 6.68
CA LYS A 10 -5.00 -8.68 7.31
C LYS A 10 -5.86 -7.53 7.85
N LYS A 11 -7.20 -7.65 7.80
CA LYS A 11 -8.17 -6.59 8.16
C LYS A 11 -8.02 -5.32 7.31
N ILE A 12 -7.71 -5.51 6.03
CA ILE A 12 -7.55 -4.44 5.05
C ILE A 12 -8.74 -4.46 4.10
N ASP A 13 -9.32 -3.29 3.86
CA ASP A 13 -10.38 -3.16 2.86
C ASP A 13 -9.80 -3.10 1.44
N SER A 14 -9.91 -4.22 0.70
CA SER A 14 -9.41 -4.32 -0.68
C SER A 14 -10.13 -3.37 -1.64
N LYS A 15 -11.41 -3.06 -1.40
CA LYS A 15 -12.21 -2.17 -2.26
C LYS A 15 -11.79 -0.72 -2.07
N ALA A 16 -11.71 -0.26 -0.82
CA ALA A 16 -11.24 1.08 -0.49
C ALA A 16 -9.80 1.30 -0.96
N PHE A 17 -8.95 0.27 -0.85
CA PHE A 17 -7.59 0.36 -1.36
C PHE A 17 -7.54 0.48 -2.90
N LYS A 18 -8.36 -0.29 -3.63
CA LYS A 18 -8.46 -0.22 -5.09
C LYS A 18 -9.02 1.12 -5.58
N GLU A 19 -10.00 1.68 -4.88
CA GLU A 19 -10.58 3.00 -5.21
C GLU A 19 -9.61 4.16 -4.90
N TYR A 20 -8.79 4.01 -3.86
CA TYR A 20 -7.79 5.01 -3.51
C TYR A 20 -6.61 5.04 -4.48
N ASP A 21 -6.05 3.88 -4.81
CA ASP A 21 -4.87 3.77 -5.68
C ASP A 21 -4.94 2.47 -6.51
N PRO A 22 -5.66 2.50 -7.64
CA PRO A 22 -5.84 1.31 -8.48
C PRO A 22 -4.52 0.85 -9.13
N LEU A 23 -3.59 1.78 -9.37
CA LEU A 23 -2.25 1.50 -9.90
C LEU A 23 -1.43 0.67 -8.91
N LYS A 24 -1.31 1.12 -7.66
CA LYS A 24 -0.63 0.32 -6.62
C LYS A 24 -1.34 -0.99 -6.33
N TRP A 25 -2.68 -1.00 -6.34
CA TRP A 25 -3.43 -2.23 -6.14
C TRP A 25 -3.09 -3.28 -7.20
N GLN A 26 -3.01 -2.87 -8.47
CA GLN A 26 -2.64 -3.77 -9.56
C GLN A 26 -1.19 -4.22 -9.48
N GLU A 27 -0.25 -3.32 -9.18
CA GLU A 27 1.16 -3.67 -9.00
C GLU A 27 1.36 -4.66 -7.84
N LEU A 28 0.71 -4.42 -6.70
CA LEU A 28 0.76 -5.32 -5.55
C LEU A 28 0.12 -6.67 -5.86
N LYS A 29 -0.98 -6.69 -6.61
CA LYS A 29 -1.61 -7.93 -7.08
C LYS A 29 -0.65 -8.72 -7.98
N GLU A 30 -0.02 -8.08 -8.97
CA GLU A 30 0.96 -8.74 -9.85
C GLU A 30 2.14 -9.30 -9.05
N ILE A 31 2.71 -8.51 -8.14
CA ILE A 31 3.80 -8.98 -7.28
C ILE A 31 3.33 -10.15 -6.40
N PHE A 32 2.13 -10.08 -5.84
CA PHE A 32 1.54 -11.15 -5.02
C PHE A 32 1.27 -12.42 -5.84
N GLU A 33 0.98 -12.33 -7.13
CA GLU A 33 0.88 -13.49 -8.02
C GLU A 33 2.26 -14.10 -8.32
N GLN A 34 3.33 -13.30 -8.28
CA GLN A 34 4.71 -13.75 -8.50
C GLN A 34 5.38 -14.31 -7.23
N VAL A 35 4.96 -13.92 -6.02
CA VAL A 35 5.59 -14.33 -4.75
C VAL A 35 4.62 -14.92 -3.73
N HIS A 36 5.11 -15.78 -2.85
CA HIS A 36 4.28 -16.36 -1.79
C HIS A 36 3.80 -15.28 -0.79
N PRO A 37 2.57 -15.39 -0.22
CA PRO A 37 1.98 -14.39 0.69
C PRO A 37 2.87 -14.00 1.88
N ASN A 38 3.67 -14.91 2.42
CA ASN A 38 4.60 -14.58 3.51
C ASN A 38 5.71 -13.63 3.03
N SER A 39 6.41 -13.98 1.95
CA SER A 39 7.47 -13.15 1.39
C SER A 39 6.94 -11.80 0.92
N PHE A 40 5.74 -11.77 0.34
CA PHE A 40 5.05 -10.52 0.01
C PHE A 40 4.84 -9.65 1.25
N THR A 41 4.32 -10.26 2.33
CA THR A 41 4.07 -9.57 3.60
C THR A 41 5.36 -8.97 4.16
N GLU A 42 6.48 -9.68 4.08
CA GLU A 42 7.76 -9.20 4.62
C GLU A 42 8.30 -8.03 3.80
N GLN A 43 8.27 -8.14 2.47
CA GLN A 43 8.76 -7.10 1.56
C GLN A 43 7.91 -5.83 1.64
N LYS A 44 6.58 -5.97 1.72
CA LYS A 44 5.60 -4.87 1.69
C LYS A 44 4.96 -4.61 3.05
N LYS A 45 5.55 -5.12 4.13
CA LYS A 45 5.05 -5.00 5.52
C LYS A 45 4.69 -3.57 5.89
N PHE A 46 5.59 -2.63 5.58
CA PHE A 46 5.42 -1.22 5.88
C PHE A 46 4.25 -0.61 5.11
N LEU A 47 4.14 -0.96 3.82
CA LEU A 47 3.05 -0.51 2.95
C LEU A 47 1.71 -1.06 3.41
N ILE A 48 1.64 -2.37 3.68
CA ILE A 48 0.46 -3.06 4.20
C ILE A 48 0.04 -2.48 5.55
N ASN A 49 1.00 -2.14 6.43
CA ASN A 49 0.68 -1.55 7.72
C ASN A 49 0.18 -0.10 7.59
N ASP A 50 0.68 0.67 6.62
CA ASP A 50 0.16 2.01 6.31
C ASP A 50 -1.27 1.94 5.73
N ILE A 51 -1.47 1.05 4.75
CA ILE A 51 -2.78 0.73 4.17
C ILE A 51 -3.73 0.25 5.27
N ARG A 52 -3.29 -0.61 6.19
CA ARG A 52 -4.11 -1.07 7.31
C ARG A 52 -4.49 0.06 8.28
N ARG A 53 -3.64 1.09 8.45
CA ARG A 53 -3.97 2.26 9.25
C ARG A 53 -4.95 3.21 8.54
N ARG A 54 -4.87 3.30 7.21
CA ARG A 54 -5.72 4.16 6.37
C ARG A 54 -7.07 3.53 6.03
N PHE A 55 -7.07 2.24 5.74
CA PHE A 55 -8.20 1.42 5.26
C PHE A 55 -8.44 0.25 6.21
N LEU A 56 -8.42 0.54 7.52
CA LEU A 56 -8.83 -0.43 8.51
C LEU A 56 -10.29 -0.78 8.23
N LEU A 57 -10.62 -2.07 8.25
CA LEU A 57 -11.99 -2.58 8.10
C LEU A 57 -12.84 -2.19 9.32
N GLN A 58 -13.04 -0.89 9.53
CA GLN A 58 -13.90 -0.31 10.53
C GLN A 58 -14.96 0.45 9.74
N GLU A 59 -16.18 -0.07 9.83
CA GLU A 59 -17.40 0.54 9.32
C GLU A 59 -17.34 2.06 9.51
N VAL A 60 -17.50 2.82 8.42
CA VAL A 60 -17.45 4.29 8.34
C VAL A 60 -16.03 4.89 8.25
N VAL A 61 -15.62 5.32 7.05
CA VAL A 61 -15.44 6.75 6.68
C VAL A 61 -15.18 6.84 5.17
N GLU A 62 -16.10 7.54 4.50
CA GLU A 62 -15.95 8.01 3.12
C GLU A 62 -15.07 9.28 3.07
N LYS A 63 -14.27 9.40 1.99
CA LYS A 63 -13.73 10.60 1.32
C LYS A 63 -12.22 10.94 1.43
N LYS A 64 -11.63 10.98 0.21
CA LYS A 64 -10.71 11.97 -0.40
C LYS A 64 -9.49 12.44 0.41
N SER A 65 -8.30 12.08 -0.05
CA SER A 65 -7.03 12.87 -0.17
C SER A 65 -5.84 11.87 -0.21
N ASP A 66 -4.94 11.89 -1.20
CA ASP A 66 -3.77 12.76 -1.18
C ASP A 66 -3.09 12.81 -2.57
N GLU A 67 -3.44 13.83 -3.33
CA GLU A 67 -2.60 14.48 -4.35
C GLU A 67 -1.42 15.25 -3.68
N ALA A 68 -0.83 14.72 -2.60
CA ALA A 68 0.05 15.47 -1.70
C ALA A 68 1.44 14.85 -1.43
N ILE A 69 1.77 13.66 -1.96
CA ILE A 69 3.10 13.04 -1.75
C ILE A 69 4.11 13.42 -2.84
N VAL A 70 3.73 14.16 -3.88
CA VAL A 70 4.70 14.63 -4.90
C VAL A 70 5.61 15.77 -4.39
N LYS A 71 5.35 16.38 -3.21
CA LYS A 71 6.05 17.61 -2.79
C LYS A 71 6.98 17.53 -1.56
N LYS A 72 7.21 16.37 -0.93
CA LYS A 72 8.00 16.30 0.33
C LYS A 72 9.07 15.21 0.43
N VAL A 73 9.77 14.90 -0.67
CA VAL A 73 11.13 14.33 -0.56
C VAL A 73 12.13 15.30 -1.19
N ALA A 74 12.22 16.47 -0.58
CA ALA A 74 13.44 17.26 -0.49
C ALA A 74 14.00 16.92 0.90
N LEU A 75 15.24 16.48 1.15
CA LEU A 75 16.60 16.81 0.71
C LEU A 75 17.57 15.71 1.24
N PRO A 76 18.91 15.69 1.02
CA PRO A 76 19.75 16.63 0.28
C PRO A 76 20.60 16.00 -0.83
N PHE A 77 20.99 16.86 -1.77
CA PHE A 77 22.16 16.73 -2.63
C PHE A 77 23.40 16.37 -1.81
N MET A 78 23.86 15.10 -1.85
CA MET A 78 25.21 14.76 -1.37
C MET A 78 26.22 15.26 -2.39
N LYS A 79 26.79 16.42 -2.06
CA LYS A 79 27.87 17.10 -2.77
C LYS A 79 29.06 16.13 -2.89
N LYS A 80 29.48 15.81 -4.12
CA LYS A 80 30.80 15.22 -4.39
C LYS A 80 31.86 16.10 -3.73
N LYS A 81 32.82 15.49 -3.04
CA LYS A 81 34.05 16.15 -2.66
C LYS A 81 35.21 15.35 -3.23
N GLU A 82 35.94 16.01 -4.12
CA GLU A 82 37.29 15.68 -4.58
C GLU A 82 38.27 15.60 -3.41
#